data_AF-A0A962AWC0-F1
#
_entry.id   AF-A0A962AWC0-F1
#
_cell.length_a   1.000
_cell.length_b   1.000
_cell.length_c   1.000
_cell.angle_alpha   90.00
_cell.angle_beta   90.00
_cell.angle_gamma   90.00
#
_symmetry.space_group_name_H-M   'P 1'
#
loop_
_entity.id
_entity.type
_entity.pdbx_description
1 polymer ?
#
loop_
_entity_poly.entity_id
_entity_poly.type
_entity_poly.pdbx_seq_one_letter_code
_entity_poly.pdbx_strand_id
1 'polypeptide(L)'
;AAPPPLAGRRLPGAVPSHRTASVGDVPPGRLVSMVETFPLFGRALLHAIGNAFVIPAPWTGTIFWKYLGETTRLPGGTPFVFEGQWRDIWWVFVLQALLTYSNSVTGDRGFLAILGGLVLPWLVLRWFCEKLRIGPGGPFLAFKGEFLPYLGWMALGFVSIFTIVGWAWVAQYYLDWVCRNVAGPVRFSFKGSGIEILWRCLAAFFASCLLIPIPWMISWLTQWFVSQIEATTEPAA
;
A
#
# COMPACT_ATOMS: atom_id res chain seq x y z
N ALA A 1 -18.21 55.08 15.39
CA ALA A 1 -18.78 53.75 15.60
C ALA A 1 -18.35 52.85 14.44
N ALA A 2 -17.55 51.82 14.70
CA ALA A 2 -17.10 50.87 13.67
C ALA A 2 -18.16 49.77 13.48
N PRO A 3 -18.37 49.25 12.25
CA PRO A 3 -19.34 48.20 12.01
C PRO A 3 -18.88 46.85 12.61
N PRO A 4 -19.82 45.99 13.05
CA PRO A 4 -19.49 44.69 13.65
C PRO A 4 -18.93 43.70 12.61
N PRO A 5 -18.08 42.74 13.03
CA PRO A 5 -17.51 41.74 12.12
C PRO A 5 -18.58 40.74 11.67
N LEU A 6 -18.61 40.49 10.36
CA LEU A 6 -19.50 39.51 9.73
C LEU A 6 -19.16 38.09 10.22
N ALA A 7 -20.09 37.49 10.98
CA ALA A 7 -20.03 36.09 11.34
C ALA A 7 -19.99 35.23 10.06
N GLY A 8 -18.93 34.42 9.93
CA GLY A 8 -18.66 33.58 8.76
C GLY A 8 -19.81 32.64 8.43
N ARG A 9 -20.52 32.95 7.35
CA ARG A 9 -21.55 32.10 6.74
C ARG A 9 -20.87 30.84 6.20
N ARG A 10 -21.04 29.69 6.87
CA ARG A 10 -20.63 28.39 6.32
C ARG A 10 -21.44 28.12 5.04
N LEU A 11 -20.74 27.88 3.94
CA LEU A 11 -21.35 27.42 2.69
C LEU A 11 -21.81 25.96 2.88
N PRO A 12 -23.07 25.62 2.52
CA PRO A 12 -23.52 24.23 2.48
C PRO A 12 -22.71 23.48 1.41
N GLY A 13 -21.99 22.43 1.82
CA GLY A 13 -21.14 21.62 0.92
C GLY A 13 -19.63 21.72 1.16
N ALA A 14 -19.18 22.48 2.16
CA ALA A 14 -17.77 22.43 2.57
C ALA A 14 -17.43 21.07 3.20
N VAL A 15 -16.68 20.25 2.47
CA VAL A 15 -15.97 19.07 3.02
C VAL A 15 -15.15 19.55 4.22
N PRO A 16 -15.16 18.87 5.37
CA PRO A 16 -14.37 19.28 6.52
C PRO A 16 -12.90 19.41 6.11
N SER A 17 -12.41 20.65 6.02
CA SER A 17 -10.98 20.91 5.93
C SER A 17 -10.40 20.60 7.31
N HIS A 18 -10.02 19.33 7.49
CA HIS A 18 -9.14 18.95 8.58
C HIS A 18 -7.89 19.82 8.44
N ARG A 19 -7.72 20.73 9.39
CA ARG A 19 -6.54 21.59 9.52
C ARG A 19 -5.31 20.68 9.48
N THR A 20 -4.57 20.71 8.37
CA THR A 20 -3.37 19.90 8.19
C THR A 20 -2.38 20.29 9.28
N ALA A 21 -2.08 19.36 10.20
CA ALA A 21 -1.03 19.60 11.19
C ALA A 21 0.30 19.80 10.46
N SER A 22 1.13 20.71 10.96
CA SER A 22 2.51 20.81 10.49
C SER A 22 3.18 19.44 10.69
N VAL A 23 4.09 19.05 9.81
CA VAL A 23 4.75 17.74 9.85
C VAL A 23 5.47 17.49 11.19
N GLY A 24 5.80 18.55 11.95
CA GLY A 24 6.37 18.48 13.30
C GLY A 24 5.39 18.16 14.44
N ASP A 25 4.08 18.25 14.20
CA ASP A 25 3.03 18.04 15.22
C ASP A 25 2.28 16.71 15.06
N VAL A 26 2.78 15.79 14.24
CA VAL A 26 2.13 14.48 14.04
C VAL A 26 2.29 13.65 15.32
N PRO A 27 1.21 13.34 16.07
CA PRO A 27 1.33 12.52 17.26
C PRO A 27 1.82 11.12 16.89
N PRO A 28 2.69 10.50 17.71
CA PRO A 28 3.06 9.11 17.51
C PRO A 28 1.83 8.22 17.66
N GLY A 29 1.72 7.20 16.81
CA GLY A 29 0.60 6.26 16.91
C GLY A 29 0.42 5.39 15.67
N ARG A 30 -0.69 4.65 15.66
CA ARG A 30 -1.07 3.73 14.57
C ARG A 30 -1.74 4.45 13.42
N LEU A 31 -1.43 4.03 12.20
CA LEU A 31 -2.12 4.52 11.00
C LEU A 31 -3.57 4.03 11.02
N VAL A 32 -4.45 4.81 10.40
CA VAL A 32 -5.87 4.49 10.28
C VAL A 32 -6.21 4.36 8.81
N SER A 33 -6.87 3.26 8.45
CA SER A 33 -7.38 3.07 7.09
C SER A 33 -8.85 3.46 7.01
N MET A 34 -9.17 4.39 6.14
CA MET A 34 -10.54 4.82 5.83
C MET A 34 -11.07 4.11 4.57
N VAL A 35 -10.57 2.91 4.27
CA VAL A 35 -11.04 2.15 3.11
C VAL A 35 -12.49 1.73 3.30
N GLU A 36 -13.26 1.90 2.23
CA GLU A 36 -14.64 1.44 2.14
C GLU A 36 -14.67 0.07 1.44
N THR A 37 -15.53 -0.83 1.91
CA THR A 37 -15.58 -2.23 1.48
C THR A 37 -15.78 -2.40 -0.03
N PHE A 38 -16.84 -1.82 -0.59
CA PHE A 38 -17.15 -1.98 -2.02
C PHE A 38 -16.20 -1.23 -2.95
N PRO A 39 -15.81 0.03 -2.67
CA PRO A 39 -14.85 0.73 -3.52
C PRO A 39 -13.44 0.14 -3.47
N LEU A 40 -13.03 -0.46 -2.35
CA LEU A 40 -11.79 -1.24 -2.27
C LEU A 40 -11.88 -2.50 -3.14
N PHE A 41 -12.95 -3.28 -2.97
CA PHE A 41 -13.17 -4.51 -3.74
C PHE A 41 -13.25 -4.24 -5.24
N GLY A 42 -14.04 -3.24 -5.66
CA GLY A 42 -14.20 -2.89 -7.07
C GLY A 42 -12.87 -2.47 -7.73
N ARG A 43 -12.02 -1.72 -7.02
CA ARG A 43 -10.68 -1.35 -7.53
C ARG A 43 -9.69 -2.50 -7.51
N ALA A 44 -9.74 -3.38 -6.50
CA ALA A 44 -8.94 -4.59 -6.46
C ALA A 44 -9.30 -5.53 -7.62
N LEU A 45 -10.59 -5.71 -7.88
CA LEU A 45 -11.10 -6.48 -9.02
C LEU A 45 -10.70 -5.83 -10.35
N LEU A 46 -10.86 -4.51 -10.48
CA LEU A 46 -10.43 -3.78 -11.66
C LEU A 46 -8.93 -3.91 -11.90
N HIS A 47 -8.11 -3.91 -10.84
CA HIS A 47 -6.67 -4.16 -10.95
C HIS A 47 -6.35 -5.59 -11.36
N ALA A 48 -7.06 -6.59 -10.82
CA ALA A 48 -6.89 -7.99 -11.21
C ALA A 48 -7.24 -8.22 -12.69
N ILE A 49 -8.39 -7.69 -13.14
CA ILE A 49 -8.80 -7.71 -14.55
C ILE A 49 -7.79 -6.92 -15.40
N GLY A 50 -7.38 -5.75 -14.93
CA GLY A 50 -6.38 -4.93 -15.60
C GLY A 50 -5.04 -5.63 -15.77
N ASN A 51 -4.56 -6.41 -14.81
CA ASN A 51 -3.35 -7.22 -14.98
C ASN A 51 -3.54 -8.37 -15.97
N ALA A 52 -4.76 -8.88 -16.14
CA ALA A 52 -5.09 -9.83 -17.20
C ALA A 52 -5.13 -9.19 -18.60
N PHE A 53 -5.06 -7.85 -18.71
CA PHE A 53 -4.97 -7.16 -19.99
C PHE A 53 -3.74 -6.24 -20.03
N VAL A 54 -2.81 -6.49 -20.95
CA VAL A 54 -1.54 -5.72 -21.03
C VAL A 54 -1.77 -4.20 -21.12
N ILE A 55 -2.78 -3.77 -21.90
CA ILE A 55 -3.06 -2.35 -22.12
C ILE A 55 -3.61 -1.70 -20.84
N PRO A 56 -4.75 -2.10 -20.24
CA PRO A 56 -5.31 -1.45 -19.05
C PRO A 56 -4.46 -1.52 -17.76
N ALA A 57 -3.46 -2.42 -17.68
CA ALA A 57 -2.69 -2.68 -16.47
C ALA A 57 -2.14 -1.40 -15.77
N PRO A 58 -1.50 -0.44 -16.47
CA PRO A 58 -0.99 0.78 -15.84
C PRO A 58 -2.07 1.65 -15.20
N TRP A 59 -3.21 1.81 -15.89
CA TRP A 59 -4.31 2.64 -15.39
C TRP A 59 -4.96 2.03 -14.15
N THR A 60 -5.28 0.74 -14.22
CA THR A 60 -5.94 0.03 -13.12
C THR A 60 -5.05 -0.08 -11.89
N GLY A 61 -3.74 -0.34 -12.07
CA GLY A 61 -2.76 -0.37 -10.99
C GLY A 61 -2.63 0.98 -10.29
N THR A 62 -2.46 2.07 -11.05
CA THR A 62 -2.35 3.41 -10.46
C THR A 62 -3.62 3.86 -9.74
N ILE A 63 -4.81 3.54 -10.25
CA ILE A 63 -6.09 3.79 -9.55
C ILE A 63 -6.15 3.06 -8.21
N PHE A 64 -5.71 1.80 -8.17
CA PHE A 64 -5.70 1.00 -6.95
C PHE A 64 -4.71 1.53 -5.92
N TRP A 65 -3.46 1.77 -6.30
CA TRP A 65 -2.43 2.30 -5.40
C TRP A 65 -2.76 3.70 -4.90
N LYS A 66 -3.30 4.56 -5.76
CA LYS A 66 -3.81 5.88 -5.37
C LYS A 66 -4.88 5.76 -4.30
N TYR A 67 -5.85 4.88 -4.49
CA TYR A 67 -6.93 4.69 -3.53
C TYR A 67 -6.41 4.21 -2.17
N LEU A 68 -5.48 3.24 -2.13
CA LEU A 68 -4.88 2.78 -0.88
C LEU A 68 -4.09 3.88 -0.15
N GLY A 69 -3.26 4.63 -0.89
CA GLY A 69 -2.52 5.75 -0.32
C GLY A 69 -3.45 6.82 0.24
N GLU A 70 -4.41 7.28 -0.56
CA GLU A 70 -5.33 8.37 -0.20
C GLU A 70 -6.44 7.99 0.78
N THR A 71 -6.61 6.71 1.12
CA THR A 71 -7.52 6.29 2.21
C THR A 71 -6.78 6.05 3.53
N THR A 72 -5.46 6.00 3.49
CA THR A 72 -4.63 5.83 4.69
C THR A 72 -4.40 7.19 5.37
N ARG A 73 -4.47 7.23 6.70
CA ARG A 73 -4.31 8.44 7.51
C ARG A 73 -3.23 8.22 8.57
N LEU A 74 -2.46 9.27 8.82
CA LEU A 74 -1.55 9.32 9.97
C LEU A 74 -2.35 9.41 11.29
N PRO A 75 -1.72 9.07 12.42
CA PRO A 75 -2.29 9.34 13.74
C PRO A 75 -2.48 10.86 13.86
N GLY A 76 -3.71 11.31 14.15
CA GLY A 76 -4.08 12.74 14.10
C GLY A 76 -4.87 13.15 12.85
N GLY A 77 -5.08 12.24 11.89
CA GLY A 77 -6.00 12.43 10.77
C GLY A 77 -5.41 13.11 9.53
N THR A 78 -4.11 13.41 9.53
CA THR A 78 -3.42 13.95 8.34
C THR A 78 -3.49 12.95 7.19
N PRO A 79 -4.02 13.35 6.02
CA PRO A 79 -4.12 12.46 4.86
C PRO A 79 -2.79 12.31 4.14
N PHE A 80 -2.55 11.13 3.58
CA PHE A 80 -1.58 11.01 2.49
C PHE A 80 -2.21 11.49 1.18
N VAL A 81 -1.41 12.15 0.36
CA VAL A 81 -1.79 12.53 -1.00
C VAL A 81 -0.88 11.78 -1.96
N PHE A 82 -1.45 11.17 -2.99
CA PHE A 82 -0.69 10.39 -3.95
C PHE A 82 -0.61 11.14 -5.28
N GLU A 83 0.60 11.46 -5.73
CA GLU A 83 0.84 12.16 -7.00
C GLU A 83 1.25 11.23 -8.16
N GLY A 84 1.35 9.93 -7.91
CA GLY A 84 1.83 8.99 -8.92
C GLY A 84 0.89 8.93 -10.11
N GLN A 85 1.46 9.02 -11.31
CA GLN A 85 0.73 8.88 -12.56
C GLN A 85 1.08 7.57 -13.25
N TRP A 86 0.15 7.03 -14.05
CA TRP A 86 0.40 5.84 -14.85
C TRP A 86 1.57 6.06 -15.82
N ARG A 87 1.77 7.28 -16.34
CA ARG A 87 2.88 7.61 -17.23
C ARG A 87 4.26 7.48 -16.59
N ASP A 88 4.37 7.49 -15.26
CA ASP A 88 5.65 7.38 -14.58
C ASP A 88 6.19 5.95 -14.60
N ILE A 89 5.29 4.96 -14.55
CA ILE A 89 5.62 3.55 -14.28
C ILE A 89 4.92 2.57 -15.25
N TRP A 90 4.31 3.07 -16.33
CA TRP A 90 3.52 2.26 -17.26
C TRP A 90 4.28 1.04 -17.79
N TRP A 91 5.58 1.19 -18.06
CA TRP A 91 6.42 0.14 -18.61
C TRP A 91 6.58 -1.03 -17.64
N VAL A 92 6.58 -0.80 -16.32
CA VAL A 92 6.66 -1.86 -15.30
C VAL A 92 5.40 -2.73 -15.34
N PHE A 93 4.22 -2.10 -15.43
CA PHE A 93 2.95 -2.82 -15.51
C PHE A 93 2.80 -3.57 -16.84
N VAL A 94 3.18 -2.94 -17.96
CA VAL A 94 3.18 -3.60 -19.28
C VAL A 94 4.15 -4.76 -19.32
N LEU A 95 5.37 -4.58 -18.80
CA LEU A 95 6.37 -5.64 -18.75
C LEU A 95 5.89 -6.80 -17.87
N GLN A 96 5.30 -6.53 -16.70
CA GLN A 96 4.73 -7.58 -15.83
C GLN A 96 3.64 -8.39 -16.55
N ALA A 97 2.73 -7.71 -17.26
CA ALA A 97 1.68 -8.37 -18.02
C ALA A 97 2.28 -9.22 -19.17
N LEU A 98 3.23 -8.69 -19.94
CA LEU A 98 3.92 -9.43 -21.00
C LEU A 98 4.69 -10.64 -20.48
N LEU A 99 5.41 -10.50 -19.37
CA LEU A 99 6.14 -11.60 -18.74
C LEU A 99 5.20 -12.70 -18.26
N THR A 100 3.99 -12.36 -17.82
CA THR A 100 2.96 -13.35 -17.46
C THR A 100 2.53 -14.19 -18.67
N TYR A 101 2.50 -13.62 -19.88
CA TYR A 101 2.21 -14.33 -21.12
C TYR A 101 3.45 -14.93 -21.81
N SER A 102 4.67 -14.63 -21.35
CA SER A 102 5.90 -15.06 -22.03
C SER A 102 6.01 -16.57 -22.21
N ASN A 103 5.50 -17.35 -21.26
CA ASN A 103 5.52 -18.82 -21.33
C ASN A 103 4.68 -19.38 -22.49
N SER A 104 3.57 -18.74 -22.87
CA SER A 104 2.76 -19.23 -23.99
C SER A 104 3.43 -18.98 -25.34
N VAL A 105 4.39 -18.06 -25.41
CA VAL A 105 5.10 -17.68 -26.65
C VAL A 105 6.47 -18.36 -26.74
N THR A 106 7.22 -18.37 -25.66
CA THR A 106 8.63 -18.81 -25.63
C THR A 106 8.83 -20.21 -25.05
N GLY A 107 7.82 -20.78 -24.37
CA GLY A 107 7.92 -22.09 -23.73
C GLY A 107 8.95 -22.16 -22.59
N ASP A 108 9.27 -21.03 -21.98
CA ASP A 108 10.28 -20.87 -20.91
C ASP A 108 9.89 -21.48 -19.55
N ARG A 109 8.77 -22.21 -19.51
CA ARG A 109 8.18 -22.81 -18.30
C ARG A 109 7.84 -21.79 -17.21
N GLY A 110 7.63 -20.52 -17.60
CA GLY A 110 7.29 -19.44 -16.68
C GLY A 110 8.48 -18.84 -15.93
N PHE A 111 9.72 -19.15 -16.33
CA PHE A 111 10.91 -18.58 -15.71
C PHE A 111 10.94 -17.04 -15.76
N LEU A 112 10.63 -16.45 -16.90
CA LEU A 112 10.56 -15.00 -17.09
C LEU A 112 9.41 -14.37 -16.29
N ALA A 113 8.29 -15.08 -16.17
CA ALA A 113 7.17 -14.65 -15.31
C ALA A 113 7.59 -14.59 -13.83
N ILE A 114 8.34 -15.59 -13.36
CA ILE A 114 8.88 -15.64 -11.99
C ILE A 114 9.87 -14.49 -11.78
N LEU A 115 10.80 -14.26 -12.70
CA LEU A 115 11.75 -13.14 -12.61
C LEU A 115 11.04 -11.78 -12.60
N GLY A 116 10.02 -11.60 -13.45
CA GLY A 116 9.19 -10.39 -13.46
C GLY A 116 8.49 -10.18 -12.12
N GLY A 117 7.81 -11.23 -11.62
CA GLY A 117 7.14 -11.21 -10.32
C GLY A 117 8.08 -11.01 -9.13
N LEU A 118 9.39 -11.22 -9.30
CA LEU A 118 10.40 -10.95 -8.30
C LEU A 118 10.89 -9.50 -8.36
N VAL A 119 11.20 -8.98 -9.54
CA VAL A 119 11.89 -7.67 -9.67
C VAL A 119 10.91 -6.50 -9.75
N LEU A 120 9.81 -6.66 -10.49
CA LEU A 120 8.90 -5.56 -10.80
C LEU A 120 8.12 -5.03 -9.58
N PRO A 121 7.69 -5.86 -8.61
CA PRO A 121 7.05 -5.35 -7.40
C PRO A 121 7.94 -4.44 -6.57
N TRP A 122 9.27 -4.63 -6.59
CA TRP A 122 10.21 -3.72 -5.93
C TRP A 122 10.17 -2.31 -6.54
N LEU A 123 10.10 -2.22 -7.87
CA LEU A 123 9.98 -0.94 -8.57
C LEU A 123 8.64 -0.25 -8.27
N VAL A 124 7.55 -1.02 -8.24
CA VAL A 124 6.22 -0.51 -7.85
C VAL A 124 6.23 0.01 -6.42
N LEU A 125 6.85 -0.71 -5.48
CA LEU A 125 6.97 -0.29 -4.08
C LEU A 125 7.76 1.03 -3.97
N ARG A 126 8.92 1.11 -4.65
CA ARG A 126 9.75 2.31 -4.65
C ARG A 126 9.01 3.52 -5.22
N TRP A 127 8.39 3.35 -6.39
CA TRP A 127 7.58 4.39 -7.03
C TRP A 127 6.40 4.81 -6.15
N PHE A 128 5.71 3.86 -5.51
CA PHE A 128 4.60 4.15 -4.63
C PHE A 128 5.03 5.05 -3.47
N CYS A 129 6.13 4.72 -2.79
CA CYS A 129 6.67 5.54 -1.72
C CYS A 129 7.14 6.92 -2.21
N GLU A 130 7.89 7.00 -3.31
CA GLU A 130 8.39 8.26 -3.88
C GLU A 130 7.27 9.23 -4.31
N LYS A 131 6.11 8.70 -4.65
CA LYS A 131 4.93 9.48 -5.09
C LYS A 131 3.91 9.71 -3.98
N LEU A 132 4.17 9.22 -2.77
CA LEU A 132 3.33 9.43 -1.61
C LEU A 132 3.87 10.61 -0.79
N ARG A 133 3.01 11.60 -0.52
CA ARG A 133 3.35 12.75 0.33
C ARG A 133 2.41 12.84 1.53
N ILE A 134 2.91 13.49 2.58
CA ILE A 134 2.14 13.75 3.80
C ILE A 134 1.40 15.07 3.64
N GLY A 135 0.07 15.01 3.54
CA GLY A 135 -0.79 16.17 3.36
C GLY A 135 -0.62 16.88 1.99
N PRO A 136 -1.44 17.91 1.72
CA PRO A 136 -1.44 18.62 0.43
C PRO A 136 -0.17 19.44 0.12
N GLY A 137 0.72 19.64 1.11
CA GLY A 137 1.94 20.44 0.95
C GLY A 137 3.10 19.98 1.83
N GLY A 138 3.05 18.76 2.39
CA GLY A 138 4.18 18.19 3.12
C GLY A 138 5.16 17.45 2.21
N PRO A 139 6.27 16.96 2.77
CA PRO A 139 7.33 16.32 2.01
C PRO A 139 6.89 14.96 1.48
N PHE A 140 7.54 14.53 0.40
CA PHE A 140 7.43 13.18 -0.13
C PHE A 140 8.14 12.18 0.78
N LEU A 141 7.62 10.96 0.78
CA LEU A 141 8.34 9.80 1.30
C LEU A 141 9.34 9.33 0.23
N ALA A 142 10.33 8.56 0.64
CA ALA A 142 11.28 7.92 -0.25
C ALA A 142 11.57 6.52 0.26
N PHE A 143 11.64 5.53 -0.62
CA PHE A 143 12.06 4.19 -0.22
C PHE A 143 13.57 4.05 -0.38
N LYS A 144 14.29 3.85 0.73
CA LYS A 144 15.75 3.65 0.79
C LYS A 144 16.16 2.18 0.85
N GLY A 145 15.22 1.26 0.68
CA GLY A 145 15.51 -0.18 0.72
C GLY A 145 16.35 -0.61 -0.48
N GLU A 146 17.52 -1.17 -0.20
CA GLU A 146 18.39 -1.75 -1.23
C GLU A 146 17.73 -2.97 -1.89
N PHE A 147 18.12 -3.23 -3.13
CA PHE A 147 17.59 -4.36 -3.89
C PHE A 147 18.05 -5.72 -3.34
N LEU A 148 19.28 -5.81 -2.82
CA LEU A 148 19.85 -7.09 -2.36
C LEU A 148 19.15 -7.63 -1.09
N PRO A 149 18.88 -6.83 -0.04
CA PRO A 149 18.04 -7.29 1.07
C PRO A 149 16.61 -7.65 0.63
N TYR A 150 16.02 -6.90 -0.30
CA TYR A 150 14.72 -7.25 -0.88
C TYR A 150 14.75 -8.64 -1.53
N LEU A 151 15.77 -8.93 -2.33
CA LEU A 151 15.96 -10.23 -2.96
C LEU A 151 16.12 -11.36 -1.90
N GLY A 152 16.85 -11.07 -0.82
CA GLY A 152 16.97 -11.98 0.33
C GLY A 152 15.62 -12.28 0.97
N TRP A 153 14.76 -11.28 1.16
CA TRP A 153 13.40 -11.48 1.66
C TRP A 153 12.53 -12.31 0.71
N MET A 154 12.64 -12.10 -0.59
CA MET A 154 11.91 -12.90 -1.56
C MET A 154 12.38 -14.36 -1.57
N ALA A 155 13.69 -14.61 -1.45
CA ALA A 155 14.23 -15.96 -1.32
C ALA A 155 13.77 -16.64 -0.02
N LEU A 156 13.80 -15.92 1.11
CA LEU A 156 13.24 -16.39 2.38
C LEU A 156 11.74 -16.69 2.26
N GLY A 157 10.98 -15.83 1.59
CA GLY A 157 9.57 -16.03 1.29
C GLY A 157 9.36 -17.34 0.53
N PHE A 158 10.12 -17.56 -0.53
CA PHE A 158 10.06 -18.79 -1.33
C PHE A 158 10.37 -20.05 -0.50
N VAL A 159 11.45 -20.03 0.29
CA VAL A 159 11.82 -21.15 1.18
C VAL A 159 10.77 -21.38 2.27
N SER A 160 10.18 -20.31 2.80
CA SER A 160 9.22 -20.38 3.89
C SER A 160 7.88 -21.04 3.50
N ILE A 161 7.52 -21.06 2.21
CA ILE A 161 6.31 -21.74 1.74
C ILE A 161 6.35 -23.23 2.09
N PHE A 162 7.54 -23.86 2.10
CA PHE A 162 7.70 -25.26 2.49
C PHE A 162 7.40 -25.51 3.98
N THR A 163 7.39 -24.48 4.81
CA THR A 163 7.23 -24.61 6.27
C THR A 163 5.78 -24.47 6.75
N ILE A 164 4.78 -24.35 5.85
CA ILE A 164 3.33 -24.13 6.05
C ILE A 164 2.96 -22.89 6.89
N VAL A 165 3.67 -22.65 7.99
CA VAL A 165 3.45 -21.61 8.98
C VAL A 165 4.53 -20.53 8.89
N GLY A 166 5.78 -20.89 8.55
CA GLY A 166 6.94 -19.98 8.60
C GLY A 166 6.83 -18.74 7.72
N TRP A 167 6.06 -18.81 6.62
CA TRP A 167 5.81 -17.66 5.74
C TRP A 167 5.15 -16.48 6.45
N ALA A 168 4.37 -16.72 7.51
CA ALA A 168 3.70 -15.67 8.24
C ALA A 168 4.68 -14.80 9.04
N TRP A 169 5.74 -15.39 9.61
CA TRP A 169 6.82 -14.64 10.25
C TRP A 169 7.72 -13.95 9.23
N VAL A 170 7.99 -14.60 8.09
CA VAL A 170 8.72 -13.93 7.00
C VAL A 170 7.96 -12.69 6.53
N ALA A 171 6.64 -12.79 6.35
CA ALA A 171 5.79 -11.65 6.01
C ALA A 171 5.83 -10.55 7.07
N GLN A 172 5.76 -10.90 8.37
CA GLN A 172 5.91 -9.93 9.47
C GLN A 172 7.22 -9.13 9.36
N TYR A 173 8.36 -9.83 9.29
CA TYR A 173 9.67 -9.16 9.27
C TYR A 173 9.93 -8.45 7.94
N TYR A 174 9.40 -8.96 6.83
CA TYR A 174 9.45 -8.28 5.54
C TYR A 174 8.68 -6.96 5.58
N LEU A 175 7.45 -6.95 6.12
CA LEU A 175 6.64 -5.71 6.22
C LEU A 175 7.30 -4.69 7.16
N ASP A 176 7.86 -5.14 8.28
CA ASP A 176 8.63 -4.28 9.19
C ASP A 176 9.90 -3.73 8.53
N TRP A 177 10.63 -4.57 7.77
CA TRP A 177 11.77 -4.12 6.96
C TRP A 177 11.34 -3.08 5.93
N VAL A 178 10.24 -3.30 5.20
CA VAL A 178 9.71 -2.30 4.25
C VAL A 178 9.43 -0.99 4.97
N CYS A 179 8.67 -1.00 6.08
CA CYS A 179 8.35 0.19 6.85
C CYS A 179 9.58 0.97 7.33
N ARG A 180 10.61 0.27 7.85
CA ARG A 180 11.85 0.90 8.33
C ARG A 180 12.68 1.53 7.21
N ASN A 181 12.56 1.01 5.99
CA ASN A 181 13.25 1.53 4.81
C ASN A 181 12.48 2.64 4.10
N VAL A 182 11.28 2.99 4.55
CA VAL A 182 10.59 4.21 4.13
C VAL A 182 11.22 5.39 4.88
N ALA A 183 12.01 6.18 4.17
CA ALA A 183 12.53 7.44 4.64
C ALA A 183 11.51 8.56 4.42
N GLY A 184 11.42 9.47 5.37
CA GLY A 184 10.52 10.60 5.34
C GLY A 184 10.65 11.40 6.63
N PRO A 185 9.80 12.41 6.85
CA PRO A 185 9.80 13.16 8.10
C PRO A 185 9.25 12.36 9.30
N VAL A 186 8.61 11.22 9.03
CA VAL A 186 8.11 10.28 10.03
C VAL A 186 8.76 8.93 9.76
N ARG A 187 9.11 8.21 10.82
CA ARG A 187 9.57 6.81 10.73
C ARG A 187 8.37 5.88 10.88
N PHE A 188 8.36 4.82 10.09
CA PHE A 188 7.33 3.79 10.17
C PHE A 188 7.91 2.49 10.73
N SER A 189 7.12 1.81 11.56
CA SER A 189 7.44 0.45 12.01
C SER A 189 6.19 -0.42 11.95
N PHE A 190 6.35 -1.72 11.71
CA PHE A 190 5.23 -2.66 11.68
C PHE A 190 5.23 -3.49 12.97
N LYS A 191 4.10 -3.51 13.69
CA LYS A 191 3.94 -4.19 14.99
C LYS A 191 3.08 -5.45 14.93
N GLY A 192 2.59 -5.85 13.76
CA GLY A 192 1.77 -7.05 13.62
C GLY A 192 2.57 -8.31 13.89
N SER A 193 1.94 -9.30 14.53
CA SER A 193 2.58 -10.59 14.82
C SER A 193 2.32 -11.62 13.72
N GLY A 194 3.28 -12.50 13.45
CA GLY A 194 3.17 -13.59 12.47
C GLY A 194 1.98 -14.51 12.77
N ILE A 195 1.65 -14.74 14.04
CA ILE A 195 0.46 -15.53 14.40
C ILE A 195 -0.85 -14.82 13.99
N GLU A 196 -0.90 -13.50 14.10
CA GLU A 196 -2.06 -12.71 13.68
C GLU A 196 -2.20 -12.70 12.16
N ILE A 197 -1.09 -12.58 11.44
CA ILE A 197 -1.07 -12.71 9.97
C ILE A 197 -1.60 -14.09 9.58
N LEU A 198 -1.07 -15.15 10.20
CA LEU A 198 -1.41 -16.53 9.87
C LEU A 198 -2.91 -16.80 10.00
N TRP A 199 -3.49 -16.56 11.19
CA TRP A 199 -4.90 -16.91 11.40
C TRP A 199 -5.82 -16.01 10.57
N ARG A 200 -5.49 -14.73 10.39
CA ARG A 200 -6.32 -13.81 9.58
C ARG A 200 -6.33 -14.19 8.12
N CYS A 201 -5.18 -14.59 7.57
CA CYS A 201 -5.10 -15.11 6.20
C CYS A 201 -5.84 -16.44 6.07
N LEU A 202 -5.76 -17.32 7.07
CA LEU A 202 -6.52 -18.58 7.09
C LEU A 202 -8.04 -18.34 7.16
N ALA A 203 -8.48 -17.43 8.03
CA ALA A 203 -9.88 -17.02 8.13
C ALA A 203 -10.38 -16.35 6.84
N ALA A 204 -9.55 -15.50 6.22
CA ALA A 204 -9.83 -14.93 4.91
C ALA A 204 -9.95 -15.99 3.83
N PHE A 205 -9.06 -16.98 3.80
CA PHE A 205 -9.10 -18.09 2.85
C PHE A 205 -10.42 -18.88 2.98
N PHE A 206 -10.78 -19.30 4.19
CA PHE A 206 -12.03 -20.05 4.42
C PHE A 206 -13.28 -19.21 4.16
N ALA A 207 -13.29 -17.94 4.56
CA ALA A 207 -14.40 -17.05 4.27
C ALA A 207 -14.54 -16.82 2.76
N SER A 208 -13.44 -16.62 2.03
CA SER A 208 -13.44 -16.40 0.58
C SER A 208 -14.03 -17.57 -0.20
N CYS A 209 -14.06 -18.79 0.34
CA CYS A 209 -14.79 -19.92 -0.26
C CYS A 209 -16.30 -19.64 -0.43
N LEU A 210 -16.87 -18.75 0.38
CA LEU A 210 -18.30 -18.40 0.33
C LEU A 210 -18.65 -17.31 -0.69
N LEU A 211 -17.68 -16.81 -1.48
CA LEU A 211 -17.74 -15.72 -2.48
C LEU A 211 -18.32 -14.38 -1.99
N ILE A 212 -19.51 -14.39 -1.39
CA ILE A 212 -20.19 -13.27 -0.75
C ILE A 212 -19.28 -12.51 0.20
N PRO A 213 -18.53 -13.10 1.16
CA PRO A 213 -17.77 -12.32 2.13
C PRO A 213 -16.47 -11.72 1.57
N ILE A 214 -16.07 -12.01 0.32
CA ILE A 214 -14.79 -11.57 -0.25
C ILE A 214 -14.56 -10.05 -0.09
N PRO A 215 -15.51 -9.15 -0.41
CA PRO A 215 -15.31 -7.71 -0.25
C PRO A 215 -14.98 -7.33 1.20
N TRP A 216 -15.72 -7.91 2.16
CA TRP A 216 -15.54 -7.65 3.60
C TRP A 216 -14.22 -8.21 4.11
N MET A 217 -13.78 -9.37 3.63
CA MET A 217 -12.47 -9.93 4.03
C MET A 217 -11.32 -9.04 3.56
N ILE A 218 -11.39 -8.51 2.34
CA ILE A 218 -10.35 -7.62 1.80
C ILE A 218 -10.29 -6.32 2.61
N SER A 219 -11.43 -5.69 2.94
CA SER A 219 -11.43 -4.46 3.75
C SER A 219 -10.99 -4.72 5.18
N TRP A 220 -11.47 -5.78 5.81
CA TRP A 220 -11.06 -6.19 7.16
C TRP A 220 -9.55 -6.44 7.26
N LEU A 221 -8.98 -7.18 6.31
CA LEU A 221 -7.56 -7.49 6.28
C LEU A 221 -6.73 -6.22 6.01
N THR A 222 -7.16 -5.38 5.07
CA THR A 222 -6.47 -4.12 4.72
C THR A 222 -6.46 -3.16 5.91
N GLN A 223 -7.61 -2.95 6.57
CA GLN A 223 -7.71 -2.10 7.74
C GLN A 223 -6.82 -2.60 8.88
N TRP A 224 -6.77 -3.93 9.09
CA TRP A 224 -5.89 -4.51 10.08
C TRP A 224 -4.41 -4.28 9.75
N PHE A 225 -3.95 -4.57 8.53
CA PHE A 225 -2.55 -4.35 8.15
C PHE A 225 -2.13 -2.89 8.34
N VAL A 226 -2.97 -1.93 7.95
CA VAL A 226 -2.70 -0.50 8.15
C VAL A 226 -2.63 -0.16 9.64
N SER A 227 -3.51 -0.72 10.46
CA SER A 227 -3.51 -0.49 11.91
C SER A 227 -2.25 -0.97 12.64
N GLN A 228 -1.51 -1.91 12.03
CA GLN A 228 -0.25 -2.42 12.57
C GLN A 228 0.96 -1.56 12.20
N ILE A 229 0.80 -0.57 11.32
CA ILE A 229 1.85 0.39 11.00
C ILE A 229 1.79 1.51 12.03
N GLU A 230 2.89 1.74 12.73
CA GLU A 230 3.07 2.84 13.68
C GLU A 230 3.98 3.91 13.07
N ALA A 231 3.54 5.17 13.13
CA ALA A 231 4.32 6.33 12.76
C ALA A 231 4.91 6.99 14.03
N THR A 232 6.19 7.36 13.98
CA THR A 232 6.90 8.05 15.07
C THR A 232 7.72 9.21 14.51
N THR A 233 7.73 10.34 15.22
CA THR A 233 8.42 11.59 14.83
C THR A 233 9.86 11.70 15.36
N GLU A 234 10.48 10.57 15.71
CA GLU A 234 11.79 10.57 16.38
C GLU A 234 12.88 11.24 15.51
N PRO A 235 13.68 12.18 16.06
CA PRO A 235 14.86 12.69 15.37
C PRO A 235 15.84 11.53 15.19
N ALA A 236 16.41 11.39 13.99
CA ALA A 236 17.46 10.41 13.76
C ALA A 236 18.62 10.70 14.73
N ALA A 237 18.92 9.73 15.60
CA ALA A 237 20.24 9.63 16.25
C ALA A 237 21.31 9.31 15.20
#